data_AF-A0A353W131-F1
#
_entry.id   AF-A0A353W131-F1
#
_cell.length_a   1.000
_cell.length_b   1.000
_cell.length_c   1.000
_cell.angle_alpha   90.00
_cell.angle_beta   90.00
_cell.angle_gamma   90.00
#
_symmetry.space_group_name_H-M   'P 1'
#
loop_
_entity.id
_entity.type
_entity.pdbx_description
1 polymer ?
#
loop_
_entity_poly.entity_id
_entity_poly.type
_entity_poly.pdbx_seq_one_letter_code
_entity_poly.pdbx_strand_id
1 'polypeptide(L)'
;MKFIKELIEDIDVVIKNDPAATNRIEVFLLYPHIKSIIYHRMAHWFYGKKRHFIARLISNFARFITGIEIHPGAKIGKGLFIDHGMGVVIGETAEIGNYVLMYHGSTLGGTGKEKGKRHPTVGDYVIIGAGAKVLGNVHIAKGTKIGANAVVLKDTKPYSTVVGIPAREV
;
A
#
# COMPACT_ATOMS: atom_id res chain seq x y z
N MET A 1 -19.69 -13.09 3.63
CA MET A 1 -18.95 -14.00 2.72
C MET A 1 -17.86 -13.29 1.91
N LYS A 2 -18.12 -12.15 1.25
CA LYS A 2 -17.10 -11.44 0.44
C LYS A 2 -15.82 -11.06 1.20
N PHE A 3 -15.95 -10.46 2.39
CA PHE A 3 -14.79 -10.06 3.21
C PHE A 3 -13.86 -11.22 3.60
N ILE A 4 -14.43 -12.36 4.03
CA ILE A 4 -13.64 -13.54 4.41
C ILE A 4 -12.90 -14.09 3.20
N LYS A 5 -13.55 -14.14 2.02
CA LYS A 5 -12.91 -14.58 0.78
C LYS A 5 -11.74 -13.67 0.39
N GLU A 6 -11.91 -12.36 0.48
CA GLU A 6 -10.86 -11.38 0.22
C GLU A 6 -9.69 -11.51 1.21
N LEU A 7 -9.98 -11.74 2.50
CA LEU A 7 -8.94 -11.95 3.51
C LEU A 7 -8.14 -13.23 3.27
N ILE A 8 -8.81 -14.33 2.90
CA ILE A 8 -8.12 -15.57 2.53
C ILE A 8 -7.23 -15.35 1.30
N GLU A 9 -7.73 -14.60 0.30
CA GLU A 9 -6.94 -14.25 -0.88
C GLU A 9 -5.69 -13.43 -0.51
N ASP A 10 -5.79 -12.46 0.40
CA ASP A 10 -4.63 -11.69 0.86
C ASP A 10 -3.60 -12.59 1.59
N ILE A 11 -4.06 -13.51 2.44
CA ILE A 11 -3.20 -14.47 3.15
C ILE A 11 -2.49 -15.39 2.15
N ASP A 12 -3.21 -15.89 1.15
CA ASP A 12 -2.65 -16.76 0.12
C ASP A 12 -1.61 -16.04 -0.74
N VAL A 13 -1.81 -14.74 -1.01
CA VAL A 13 -0.80 -13.91 -1.66
C VAL A 13 0.47 -13.81 -0.83
N VAL A 14 0.37 -13.62 0.49
CA VAL A 14 1.55 -13.62 1.37
C VAL A 14 2.27 -14.96 1.32
N ILE A 15 1.58 -16.07 1.53
CA ILE A 15 2.19 -17.42 1.50
C ILE A 15 2.89 -17.71 0.17
N LYS A 16 2.31 -17.25 -0.94
CA LYS A 16 2.90 -17.47 -2.26
C LYS A 16 4.18 -16.66 -2.49
N ASN A 17 4.27 -15.46 -1.92
CA ASN A 17 5.35 -14.52 -2.23
C ASN A 17 6.41 -14.39 -1.12
N ASP A 18 6.12 -14.84 0.10
CA ASP A 18 7.04 -14.84 1.23
C ASP A 18 7.53 -16.26 1.53
N PRO A 19 8.80 -16.58 1.22
CA PRO A 19 9.39 -17.88 1.54
C PRO A 19 9.42 -18.20 3.05
N ALA A 20 9.31 -17.20 3.93
CA ALA A 20 9.31 -17.40 5.38
C ALA A 20 7.92 -17.75 5.94
N ALA A 21 6.84 -17.56 5.17
CA ALA A 21 5.48 -17.87 5.60
C ALA A 21 5.23 -19.38 5.58
N THR A 22 5.08 -19.99 6.77
CA THR A 22 4.94 -21.45 6.84
C THR A 22 3.49 -21.92 6.67
N ASN A 23 2.51 -21.16 7.19
CA ASN A 23 1.09 -21.52 7.13
C ASN A 23 0.14 -20.32 7.32
N ARG A 24 -1.13 -20.51 6.95
CA ARG A 24 -2.19 -19.46 7.01
C ARG A 24 -2.46 -18.92 8.41
N ILE A 25 -2.38 -19.76 9.44
CA ILE A 25 -2.69 -19.36 10.82
C ILE A 25 -1.60 -18.41 11.34
N GLU A 26 -0.34 -18.76 11.10
CA GLU A 26 0.80 -17.91 11.42
C GLU A 26 0.68 -16.54 10.73
N VAL A 27 0.44 -16.53 9.41
CA VAL A 27 0.26 -15.31 8.62
C VAL A 27 -0.87 -14.46 9.17
N PHE A 28 -2.03 -15.05 9.45
CA PHE A 28 -3.17 -14.33 9.99
C PHE A 28 -2.92 -13.72 11.37
N LEU A 29 -2.29 -14.47 12.29
CA LEU A 29 -2.11 -14.05 13.67
C LEU A 29 -0.91 -13.11 13.88
N LEU A 30 0.17 -13.29 13.11
CA LEU A 30 1.45 -12.66 13.40
C LEU A 30 1.79 -11.53 12.44
N TYR A 31 1.35 -11.58 11.18
CA TYR A 31 1.87 -10.65 10.17
C TYR A 31 1.24 -9.25 10.31
N PRO A 32 2.05 -8.19 10.52
CA PRO A 32 1.55 -6.82 10.67
C PRO A 32 0.76 -6.35 9.44
N HIS A 33 1.18 -6.78 8.25
CA HIS A 33 0.52 -6.44 7.00
C HIS A 33 -0.95 -6.91 6.98
N ILE A 34 -1.23 -8.18 7.30
CA ILE A 34 -2.60 -8.71 7.32
C ILE A 34 -3.48 -7.93 8.30
N LYS A 35 -2.95 -7.66 9.50
CA LYS A 35 -3.63 -6.82 10.51
C LYS A 35 -3.95 -5.44 9.93
N SER A 36 -2.97 -4.79 9.28
CA SER A 36 -3.15 -3.44 8.71
C SER A 36 -4.25 -3.40 7.64
N ILE A 37 -4.37 -4.44 6.79
CA ILE A 37 -5.42 -4.52 5.76
C ILE A 37 -6.80 -4.73 6.39
N ILE A 38 -6.92 -5.59 7.41
CA ILE A 38 -8.18 -5.79 8.15
C ILE A 38 -8.65 -4.47 8.75
N TYR A 39 -7.80 -3.77 9.49
CA TYR A 39 -8.16 -2.48 10.09
C TYR A 39 -8.43 -1.40 9.04
N HIS A 40 -7.67 -1.37 7.93
CA HIS A 40 -7.94 -0.45 6.84
C HIS A 40 -9.33 -0.70 6.24
N ARG A 41 -9.72 -1.94 5.96
CA ARG A 41 -11.07 -2.26 5.44
C ARG A 41 -12.18 -1.81 6.39
N MET A 42 -11.98 -1.99 7.70
CA MET A 42 -12.91 -1.46 8.73
C MET A 42 -12.95 0.07 8.70
N ALA A 43 -11.79 0.73 8.70
CA ALA A 43 -11.69 2.19 8.68
C ALA A 43 -12.28 2.79 7.39
N HIS A 44 -12.03 2.18 6.24
CA HIS A 44 -12.52 2.57 4.93
C HIS A 44 -14.06 2.51 4.87
N TRP A 45 -14.67 1.49 5.48
CA TRP A 45 -16.12 1.40 5.60
C TRP A 45 -16.70 2.59 6.38
N PHE A 46 -16.14 2.95 7.54
CA PHE A 46 -16.56 4.13 8.29
C PHE A 46 -16.31 5.43 7.52
N TYR A 47 -15.19 5.51 6.78
CA TYR A 47 -14.86 6.66 5.95
C TYR A 47 -15.90 6.88 4.85
N GLY A 48 -16.32 5.82 4.15
CA GLY A 48 -17.39 5.87 3.14
C GLY A 48 -18.76 6.26 3.71
N LYS A 49 -18.99 6.03 5.01
CA LYS A 49 -20.19 6.49 5.75
C LYS A 49 -20.03 7.90 6.34
N LYS A 50 -18.98 8.64 5.94
CA LYS A 50 -18.65 10.00 6.43
C LYS A 50 -18.42 10.08 7.95
N ARG A 51 -18.11 8.94 8.60
CA ARG A 51 -17.73 8.86 10.02
C ARG A 51 -16.21 9.00 10.16
N HIS A 52 -15.69 10.14 9.72
CA HIS A 52 -14.23 10.35 9.55
C HIS A 52 -13.45 10.24 10.86
N PHE A 53 -14.01 10.67 11.99
CA PHE A 53 -13.36 10.53 13.29
C PHE A 53 -13.10 9.05 13.65
N ILE A 54 -14.12 8.20 13.55
CA ILE A 54 -14.01 6.75 13.83
C ILE A 54 -13.02 6.10 12.85
N ALA A 55 -13.13 6.43 11.57
CA ALA A 55 -12.20 5.93 10.56
C ALA A 55 -10.74 6.29 10.89
N ARG A 56 -10.49 7.54 11.30
CA ARG A 56 -9.14 8.00 11.69
C ARG A 56 -8.66 7.36 12.98
N LEU A 57 -9.53 7.17 13.97
CA LEU A 57 -9.21 6.46 15.21
C LEU A 57 -8.74 5.03 14.91
N ILE A 58 -9.49 4.28 14.10
CA ILE A 58 -9.13 2.92 13.69
C ILE A 58 -7.78 2.92 12.93
N SER A 59 -7.59 3.83 11.98
CA SER A 59 -6.32 3.88 11.22
C SER A 59 -5.11 4.22 12.09
N ASN A 60 -5.26 5.09 13.10
CA ASN A 60 -4.16 5.44 14.00
C ASN A 60 -3.85 4.29 14.96
N PHE A 61 -4.87 3.59 15.44
CA PHE A 61 -4.68 2.37 16.23
C PHE A 61 -3.95 1.29 15.44
N ALA A 62 -4.36 1.05 14.19
CA ALA A 62 -3.68 0.12 13.29
C ALA A 62 -2.21 0.50 13.07
N ARG A 63 -1.93 1.79 12.83
CA ARG A 63 -0.57 2.30 12.71
C ARG A 63 0.25 2.04 13.96
N PHE A 64 -0.31 2.28 15.15
CA PHE A 64 0.38 2.09 16.42
C PHE A 64 0.84 0.65 16.63
N ILE A 65 -0.01 -0.34 16.31
CA ILE A 65 0.31 -1.76 16.53
C ILE A 65 1.07 -2.42 15.37
N THR A 66 1.01 -1.88 14.15
CA THR A 66 1.62 -2.50 12.95
C THR A 66 2.82 -1.75 12.39
N GLY A 67 2.98 -0.46 12.69
CA GLY A 67 3.96 0.42 12.04
C GLY A 67 3.61 0.80 10.59
N ILE A 68 2.45 0.37 10.07
CA ILE A 68 1.97 0.64 8.70
C ILE A 68 0.87 1.72 8.78
N GLU A 69 1.07 2.84 8.10
CA GLU A 69 0.08 3.90 8.01
C GLU A 69 -0.70 3.81 6.70
N ILE A 70 -1.99 3.48 6.79
CA ILE A 70 -2.91 3.50 5.64
C ILE A 70 -4.05 4.45 5.95
N HIS A 71 -4.15 5.53 5.18
CA HIS A 71 -5.26 6.46 5.34
C HIS A 71 -6.60 5.77 5.00
N PRO A 72 -7.67 5.97 5.77
CA PRO A 72 -8.96 5.32 5.51
C PRO A 72 -9.56 5.62 4.12
N GLY A 73 -9.22 6.77 3.53
CA GLY A 73 -9.68 7.18 2.20
C GLY A 73 -8.96 6.49 1.03
N ALA A 74 -7.82 5.83 1.27
CA ALA A 74 -7.09 5.14 0.21
C ALA A 74 -7.94 4.02 -0.39
N LYS A 75 -7.78 3.78 -1.69
CA LYS A 75 -8.44 2.66 -2.39
C LYS A 75 -7.41 1.59 -2.68
N ILE A 76 -7.71 0.35 -2.31
CA ILE A 76 -6.79 -0.77 -2.44
C ILE A 76 -7.49 -1.89 -3.21
N GLY A 77 -6.83 -2.38 -4.25
CA GLY A 77 -7.20 -3.56 -5.00
C GLY A 77 -7.00 -4.86 -4.20
N LYS A 78 -6.95 -5.97 -4.90
CA LYS A 78 -6.75 -7.29 -4.29
C LYS A 78 -5.27 -7.60 -4.12
N GLY A 79 -4.90 -8.36 -3.09
CA GLY A 79 -3.57 -8.93 -2.99
C GLY A 79 -2.45 -7.89 -2.91
N LEU A 80 -2.72 -6.70 -2.36
CA LEU A 80 -1.64 -5.82 -1.91
C LEU A 80 -0.82 -6.59 -0.90
N PHE A 81 0.47 -6.78 -1.15
CA PHE A 81 1.41 -7.39 -0.22
C PHE A 81 2.37 -6.32 0.29
N ILE A 82 2.40 -6.11 1.61
CA ILE A 82 3.35 -5.19 2.25
C ILE A 82 4.38 -6.01 3.03
N ASP A 83 5.56 -6.16 2.44
CA ASP A 83 6.66 -6.93 3.04
C ASP A 83 7.48 -6.05 4.00
N HIS A 84 7.75 -6.60 5.19
CA HIS A 84 8.42 -5.92 6.30
C HIS A 84 7.82 -4.55 6.67
N GLY A 85 6.52 -4.34 6.49
CA GLY A 85 5.85 -3.03 6.32
C GLY A 85 6.08 -1.84 7.29
N MET A 86 6.96 -1.95 8.29
CA MET A 86 7.38 -0.83 9.14
C MET A 86 7.70 0.44 8.32
N GLY A 87 7.08 1.56 8.68
CA GLY A 87 7.31 2.85 8.04
C GLY A 87 6.67 3.01 6.66
N VAL A 88 5.83 2.06 6.22
CA VAL A 88 5.01 2.23 5.01
C VAL A 88 3.92 3.27 5.25
N VAL A 89 3.77 4.20 4.31
CA VAL A 89 2.77 5.27 4.37
C VAL A 89 1.97 5.33 3.07
N ILE A 90 0.65 5.16 3.16
CA ILE A 90 -0.30 5.25 2.05
C ILE A 90 -1.27 6.40 2.32
N GLY A 91 -1.18 7.46 1.52
CA GLY A 91 -1.93 8.69 1.71
C GLY A 91 -3.40 8.62 1.28
N GLU A 92 -4.17 9.66 1.65
CA GLU A 92 -5.63 9.70 1.57
C GLU A 92 -6.21 9.39 0.19
N THR A 93 -5.64 9.95 -0.86
CA THR A 93 -6.17 9.83 -2.23
C THR A 93 -5.38 8.84 -3.07
N ALA A 94 -4.57 7.98 -2.43
CA ALA A 94 -3.84 6.95 -3.11
C ALA A 94 -4.82 5.89 -3.66
N GLU A 95 -4.56 5.44 -4.87
CA GLU A 95 -5.27 4.33 -5.48
C GLU A 95 -4.25 3.25 -5.83
N ILE A 96 -4.45 2.05 -5.31
CA ILE A 96 -3.52 0.93 -5.48
C ILE A 96 -4.25 -0.17 -6.25
N GLY A 97 -3.65 -0.61 -7.36
CA GLY A 97 -4.12 -1.71 -8.17
C GLY A 97 -4.01 -3.08 -7.48
N ASN A 98 -4.20 -4.12 -8.26
CA ASN A 98 -4.15 -5.50 -7.79
C ASN A 98 -2.71 -6.04 -7.77
N TYR A 99 -2.42 -6.90 -6.80
CA TYR A 99 -1.15 -7.63 -6.69
C TYR A 99 0.08 -6.72 -6.66
N VAL A 100 -0.05 -5.55 -6.03
CA VAL A 100 1.06 -4.63 -5.78
C VAL A 100 1.89 -5.14 -4.61
N LEU A 101 3.21 -5.10 -4.74
CA LEU A 101 4.15 -5.39 -3.67
C LEU A 101 4.79 -4.08 -3.18
N MET A 102 4.73 -3.82 -1.88
CA MET A 102 5.40 -2.69 -1.24
C MET A 102 6.34 -3.19 -0.15
N TYR A 103 7.56 -2.68 -0.13
CA TYR A 103 8.50 -2.93 0.96
C TYR A 103 8.47 -1.83 2.02
N HIS A 104 9.03 -2.14 3.18
CA HIS A 104 9.23 -1.24 4.31
C HIS A 104 9.72 0.17 3.94
N GLY A 105 9.31 1.17 4.71
CA GLY A 105 9.72 2.57 4.53
C GLY A 105 9.26 3.23 3.23
N SER A 106 8.49 2.54 2.37
CA SER A 106 7.98 3.12 1.14
C SER A 106 6.80 4.08 1.40
N THR A 107 6.60 5.05 0.52
CA THR A 107 5.59 6.10 0.70
C THR A 107 4.86 6.41 -0.59
N LEU A 108 3.52 6.42 -0.51
CA LEU A 108 2.61 7.00 -1.51
C LEU A 108 2.09 8.33 -0.95
N GLY A 109 2.84 9.40 -1.20
CA GLY A 109 2.70 10.71 -0.53
C GLY A 109 2.23 11.83 -1.44
N GLY A 110 1.93 12.99 -0.85
CA GLY A 110 1.69 14.24 -1.58
C GLY A 110 2.92 15.13 -1.63
N THR A 111 2.92 16.14 -2.50
CA THR A 111 4.01 17.13 -2.67
C THR A 111 3.71 18.50 -2.04
N GLY A 112 2.50 18.72 -1.52
CA GLY A 112 2.09 20.04 -1.01
C GLY A 112 0.73 20.05 -0.30
N LYS A 113 0.16 21.25 -0.14
CA LYS A 113 -1.09 21.52 0.61
C LYS A 113 -2.37 21.45 -0.24
N GLU A 114 -2.26 21.03 -1.50
CA GLU A 114 -3.41 20.98 -2.41
C GLU A 114 -4.52 20.07 -1.87
N LYS A 115 -5.77 20.48 -2.07
CA LYS A 115 -6.95 19.68 -1.72
C LYS A 115 -7.38 18.88 -2.96
N GLY A 116 -7.81 17.64 -2.76
CA GLY A 116 -8.22 16.74 -3.84
C GLY A 116 -7.24 15.60 -4.11
N LYS A 117 -7.21 15.09 -5.35
CA LYS A 117 -6.33 14.01 -5.79
C LYS A 117 -4.89 14.52 -5.85
N ARG A 118 -4.04 13.98 -4.96
CA ARG A 118 -2.67 14.48 -4.69
C ARG A 118 -1.67 13.39 -4.30
N HIS A 119 -2.15 12.16 -4.25
CA HIS A 119 -1.33 10.97 -3.98
C HIS A 119 -1.31 10.09 -5.23
N PRO A 120 -0.36 9.15 -5.35
CA PRO A 120 -0.19 8.34 -6.54
C PRO A 120 -1.39 7.47 -6.89
N THR A 121 -1.49 7.13 -8.17
CA THR A 121 -2.28 5.99 -8.65
C THR A 121 -1.30 4.92 -9.12
N VAL A 122 -1.35 3.74 -8.49
CA VAL A 122 -0.45 2.62 -8.74
C VAL A 122 -1.21 1.54 -9.50
N GLY A 123 -0.70 1.15 -10.66
CA GLY A 123 -1.25 0.08 -11.48
C GLY A 123 -1.02 -1.32 -10.92
N ASP A 124 -1.62 -2.31 -11.55
CA ASP A 124 -1.50 -3.71 -11.12
C ASP A 124 -0.05 -4.22 -11.20
N TYR A 125 0.31 -5.17 -10.35
CA TYR A 125 1.61 -5.87 -10.36
C TYR A 125 2.84 -4.96 -10.22
N VAL A 126 2.66 -3.74 -9.71
CA VAL A 126 3.78 -2.83 -9.42
C VAL A 126 4.56 -3.32 -8.22
N ILE A 127 5.89 -3.21 -8.27
CA ILE A 127 6.78 -3.46 -7.13
C ILE A 127 7.36 -2.12 -6.67
N ILE A 128 7.19 -1.80 -5.39
CA ILE A 128 7.69 -0.59 -4.76
C ILE A 128 8.78 -0.96 -3.77
N GLY A 129 10.03 -0.72 -4.14
CA GLY A 129 11.21 -1.06 -3.35
C GLY A 129 11.27 -0.37 -1.98
N ALA A 130 12.11 -0.94 -1.11
CA ALA A 130 12.30 -0.46 0.25
C ALA A 130 12.69 1.03 0.26
N GLY A 131 12.05 1.82 1.12
CA GLY A 131 12.35 3.24 1.26
C GLY A 131 11.94 4.13 0.09
N ALA A 132 11.36 3.60 -0.99
CA ALA A 132 10.98 4.40 -2.16
C ALA A 132 9.89 5.44 -1.83
N LYS A 133 9.97 6.62 -2.43
CA LYS A 133 9.02 7.72 -2.25
C LYS A 133 8.36 8.03 -3.58
N VAL A 134 7.07 7.75 -3.70
CA VAL A 134 6.25 8.12 -4.86
C VAL A 134 5.37 9.27 -4.44
N LEU A 135 5.61 10.46 -4.99
CA LEU A 135 5.05 11.70 -4.47
C LEU A 135 4.24 12.44 -5.53
N GLY A 136 3.04 12.90 -5.13
CA GLY A 136 2.15 13.70 -5.95
C GLY A 136 1.10 12.87 -6.69
N ASN A 137 0.28 13.54 -7.49
CA ASN A 137 -0.69 12.89 -8.38
C ASN A 137 0.02 12.35 -9.62
N VAL A 138 0.77 11.27 -9.46
CA VAL A 138 1.49 10.56 -10.52
C VAL A 138 0.87 9.18 -10.78
N HIS A 139 0.98 8.71 -12.01
CA HIS A 139 0.55 7.39 -12.43
C HIS A 139 1.73 6.43 -12.56
N ILE A 140 1.75 5.40 -11.71
CA ILE A 140 2.72 4.31 -11.81
C ILE A 140 2.08 3.19 -12.61
N ALA A 141 2.52 3.02 -13.85
CA ALA A 141 1.89 2.07 -14.77
C ALA A 141 2.08 0.61 -14.34
N LYS A 142 1.17 -0.25 -14.81
CA LYS A 142 1.16 -1.70 -14.53
C LYS A 142 2.53 -2.34 -14.71
N GLY A 143 2.92 -3.20 -13.76
CA GLY A 143 4.17 -3.97 -13.82
C GLY A 143 5.45 -3.16 -13.63
N THR A 144 5.36 -1.86 -13.32
CA THR A 144 6.53 -1.04 -13.04
C THR A 144 7.27 -1.56 -11.81
N LYS A 145 8.61 -1.55 -11.85
CA LYS A 145 9.49 -1.84 -10.71
C LYS A 145 10.16 -0.55 -10.26
N ILE A 146 9.90 -0.12 -9.04
CA ILE A 146 10.54 1.04 -8.44
C ILE A 146 11.68 0.55 -7.53
N GLY A 147 12.90 1.00 -7.80
CA GLY A 147 14.08 0.65 -7.01
C GLY A 147 14.02 1.16 -5.58
N ALA A 148 14.82 0.54 -4.71
CA ALA A 148 14.95 0.99 -3.33
C ALA A 148 15.43 2.45 -3.25
N ASN A 149 14.88 3.21 -2.28
CA ASN A 149 15.14 4.63 -2.04
C ASN A 149 14.91 5.56 -3.25
N ALA A 150 14.29 5.08 -4.33
CA ALA A 150 13.99 5.93 -5.48
C ALA A 150 12.95 7.01 -5.12
N VAL A 151 13.09 8.20 -5.69
CA VAL A 151 12.12 9.29 -5.54
C VAL A 151 11.41 9.53 -6.87
N VAL A 152 10.20 8.99 -6.99
CA VAL A 152 9.39 9.04 -8.20
C VAL A 152 8.47 10.26 -8.16
N LEU A 153 8.67 11.16 -9.12
CA LEU A 153 7.96 12.44 -9.26
C LEU A 153 7.22 12.58 -10.60
N LYS A 154 7.26 11.55 -11.44
CA LYS A 154 6.68 11.53 -12.78
C LYS A 154 6.05 10.18 -13.06
N ASP A 155 5.12 10.19 -14.01
CA ASP A 155 4.47 8.97 -14.49
C ASP A 155 5.49 7.99 -15.08
N THR A 156 5.17 6.70 -15.00
CA THR A 156 6.00 5.62 -15.55
C THR A 156 5.31 4.95 -16.73
N LYS A 157 6.09 4.25 -17.56
CA LYS A 157 5.56 3.38 -18.62
C LYS A 157 5.27 1.98 -18.07
N PRO A 158 4.32 1.23 -18.67
CA PRO A 158 4.08 -0.16 -18.28
C PRO A 158 5.36 -0.99 -18.33
N TYR A 159 5.54 -1.87 -17.36
CA TYR A 159 6.68 -2.80 -17.26
C TYR A 159 8.08 -2.13 -17.23
N SER A 160 8.15 -0.84 -16.92
CA SER A 160 9.41 -0.12 -16.77
C SER A 160 10.09 -0.40 -15.43
N THR A 161 11.40 -0.19 -15.35
CA THR A 161 12.12 -0.12 -14.08
C THR A 161 12.58 1.30 -13.87
N VAL A 162 12.30 1.89 -12.70
CA VAL A 162 12.72 3.27 -12.36
C VAL A 162 13.53 3.30 -11.07
N VAL A 163 14.68 3.99 -11.10
CA VAL A 163 15.63 4.05 -9.97
C VAL A 163 16.23 5.45 -9.82
N GLY A 164 16.74 5.79 -8.63
CA GLY A 164 17.49 7.03 -8.38
C GLY A 164 16.68 8.18 -7.78
N ILE A 165 17.37 9.31 -7.55
CA ILE A 165 16.83 10.53 -6.93
C ILE A 165 17.22 11.74 -7.80
N PRO A 166 16.30 12.34 -8.58
CA PRO A 166 14.96 11.83 -8.90
C PRO A 166 15.03 10.54 -9.74
N ALA A 167 13.98 9.73 -9.68
CA ALA A 167 13.93 8.45 -10.37
C ALA A 167 13.91 8.61 -11.90
N ARG A 168 14.62 7.71 -12.60
CA ARG A 168 14.66 7.61 -14.07
C ARG A 168 14.51 6.16 -14.50
N GLU A 169 13.96 5.97 -15.69
CA GLU A 169 13.82 4.65 -16.34
C GLU A 169 15.22 4.07 -16.66
N VAL A 170 15.40 2.76 -16.44
CA VAL A 170 16.62 1.97 -16.72
C VAL A 170 16.31 0.67 -17.45
#